data_AF-A0A8S0TX26-F1
#
_entry.id   AF-A0A8S0TX26-F1
#
_cell.length_a   1.000
_cell.length_b   1.000
_cell.length_c   1.000
_cell.angle_alpha   90.00
_cell.angle_beta   90.00
_cell.angle_gamma   90.00
#
_symmetry.space_group_name_H-M   'P 1'
#
loop_
_entity.id
_entity.type
_entity.pdbx_description
1 polymer ?
#
loop_
_entity_poly.entity_id
_entity_poly.type
_entity_poly.pdbx_seq_one_letter_code
_entity_poly.pdbx_strand_id
1 'polypeptide(L)'
;MASTHKLILGRWKIIYSFPSIAGLFFIAYVIGALYLRGDSQRVLENQMMPNDSILHCNLFSGKWVYDNISYPSYKGNQCSLMEEDFACEKYGRKDLNYQKWRWQPNDCDLPRFNATALLEKLRGKKLTFAGDSLNRNQFMSMVCLIESSFPPSSFKSLIFKENSIIFKATDYNATIEFYWSPLLVESNCDYMASHGVRDRIFRVHAIEKHARKWTDADILVFDSYMWWLLPKMKLLWGSFGNSDAIYKEVGMRHRRYEMALNTWSDWLEFHVNRTRTKLFFMSLSPYHSVYVYYFLLMKGKTNKIKIKIQGLHDRKMAKMLVE
;
A
#
# COMPACT_ATOMS: atom_id res chain seq x y z
N MET A 1 -95.28 -1.87 22.76
CA MET A 1 -93.88 -1.52 22.41
C MET A 1 -93.09 -2.80 22.21
N ALA A 2 -92.79 -3.15 20.97
CA ALA A 2 -91.73 -4.07 20.59
C ALA A 2 -91.28 -3.64 19.19
N SER A 3 -90.08 -3.07 19.11
CA SER A 3 -89.44 -2.63 17.87
C SER A 3 -88.13 -3.39 17.74
N THR A 4 -88.09 -4.25 16.72
CA THR A 4 -87.01 -5.14 16.32
C THR A 4 -85.79 -4.38 15.79
N HIS A 5 -84.63 -4.59 16.40
CA HIS A 5 -83.33 -4.18 15.84
C HIS A 5 -82.82 -5.24 14.85
N LYS A 6 -82.59 -4.84 13.59
CA LYS A 6 -81.89 -5.63 12.57
C LYS A 6 -80.39 -5.44 12.69
N LEU A 7 -79.66 -6.51 12.97
CA LEU A 7 -78.21 -6.62 12.82
C LEU A 7 -77.86 -6.82 11.34
N ILE A 8 -77.07 -5.90 10.77
CA ILE A 8 -76.54 -5.99 9.41
C ILE A 8 -75.19 -6.72 9.49
N LEU A 9 -75.14 -7.95 8.95
CA LEU A 9 -73.91 -8.72 8.76
C LEU A 9 -73.25 -8.31 7.43
N GLY A 10 -72.15 -7.57 7.51
CA GLY A 10 -71.31 -7.22 6.37
C GLY A 10 -70.50 -8.43 5.86
N ARG A 11 -70.74 -8.82 4.60
CA ARG A 11 -69.96 -9.84 3.87
C ARG A 11 -68.60 -9.26 3.49
N TRP A 12 -67.51 -9.77 4.08
CA TRP A 12 -66.16 -9.54 3.57
C TRP A 12 -65.95 -10.35 2.29
N LYS A 13 -65.86 -9.69 1.13
CA LYS A 13 -65.35 -10.29 -0.11
C LYS A 13 -63.82 -10.18 -0.09
N ILE A 14 -63.13 -11.30 0.10
CA ILE A 14 -61.70 -11.40 -0.20
C ILE A 14 -61.58 -11.49 -1.72
N ILE A 15 -61.17 -10.38 -2.34
CA ILE A 15 -60.82 -10.34 -3.77
C ILE A 15 -59.33 -10.71 -3.84
N TYR A 16 -59.03 -11.92 -4.33
CA TYR A 16 -57.66 -12.24 -4.75
C TYR A 16 -57.35 -11.46 -6.02
N SER A 17 -56.55 -10.39 -5.88
CA SER A 17 -55.94 -9.71 -7.02
C SER A 17 -54.82 -10.61 -7.54
N PHE A 18 -54.99 -11.16 -8.74
CA PHE A 18 -53.90 -11.83 -9.45
C PHE A 18 -52.74 -10.84 -9.58
N PRO A 19 -51.49 -11.21 -9.22
CA PRO A 19 -50.36 -10.35 -9.49
C PRO A 19 -50.32 -10.11 -11.00
N SER A 20 -50.39 -8.83 -11.40
CA SER A 20 -50.17 -8.42 -12.78
C SER A 20 -48.94 -9.16 -13.32
N ILE A 21 -49.00 -9.64 -14.56
CA ILE A 21 -47.89 -10.33 -15.24
C ILE A 21 -46.58 -9.54 -15.08
N ALA A 22 -46.66 -8.20 -15.04
CA ALA A 22 -45.52 -7.31 -14.77
C ALA A 22 -44.87 -7.52 -13.39
N GLY A 23 -45.65 -7.84 -12.36
CA GLY A 23 -45.14 -8.13 -11.01
C GLY A 23 -44.37 -9.44 -10.93
N LEU A 24 -44.79 -10.46 -11.69
CA LEU A 24 -44.06 -11.73 -11.79
C LEU A 24 -42.70 -11.53 -12.49
N PHE A 25 -42.64 -10.73 -13.55
CA PHE A 25 -41.39 -10.37 -14.21
C PHE A 25 -40.45 -9.56 -13.29
N PHE A 26 -41.00 -8.65 -12.49
CA PHE A 26 -40.20 -7.89 -11.52
C PHE A 26 -39.60 -8.80 -10.44
N ILE A 27 -40.39 -9.74 -9.89
CA ILE A 27 -39.90 -10.70 -8.91
C ILE A 27 -38.83 -11.62 -9.53
N ALA A 28 -39.06 -12.13 -10.74
CA ALA A 28 -38.08 -12.96 -11.44
C ALA A 28 -36.78 -12.19 -11.73
N TYR A 29 -36.87 -10.91 -12.11
CA TYR A 29 -35.72 -10.03 -12.29
C TYR A 29 -34.96 -9.82 -10.99
N VAL A 30 -35.65 -9.54 -9.87
CA VAL A 30 -35.03 -9.35 -8.56
C VAL A 30 -34.35 -10.63 -8.08
N ILE A 31 -34.99 -11.79 -8.23
CA ILE A 31 -34.40 -13.10 -7.88
C ILE A 31 -33.19 -13.39 -8.78
N GLY A 32 -33.30 -13.13 -10.08
CA GLY A 32 -32.19 -13.28 -11.02
C GLY A 32 -31.00 -12.38 -10.68
N ALA A 33 -31.25 -11.12 -10.34
CA ALA A 33 -30.23 -10.16 -9.92
C ALA A 33 -29.58 -10.57 -8.58
N LEU A 34 -30.36 -11.06 -7.61
CA LEU A 34 -29.83 -11.55 -6.33
C LEU A 34 -29.02 -12.85 -6.51
N TYR A 35 -29.46 -13.75 -7.40
CA TYR A 35 -28.75 -14.98 -7.71
C TYR A 35 -27.42 -14.69 -8.42
N LEU A 36 -27.43 -13.82 -9.44
CA LEU A 36 -26.23 -13.39 -10.15
C LEU A 36 -25.24 -12.66 -9.22
N ARG A 37 -25.75 -11.83 -8.29
CA ARG A 37 -24.93 -11.16 -7.28
C ARG A 37 -24.33 -12.17 -6.30
N GLY A 38 -25.11 -13.15 -5.83
CA GLY A 38 -24.65 -14.19 -4.91
C GLY A 38 -23.59 -15.12 -5.54
N ASP A 39 -23.76 -15.48 -6.82
CA ASP A 39 -22.82 -16.31 -7.55
C ASP A 39 -21.52 -15.56 -7.85
N SER A 40 -21.60 -14.29 -8.27
CA SER A 40 -20.43 -13.42 -8.42
C SER A 40 -19.65 -13.26 -7.11
N GLN A 41 -20.36 -13.11 -5.99
CA GLN A 41 -19.74 -12.96 -4.68
C GLN A 41 -19.07 -14.26 -4.20
N ARG A 42 -19.67 -15.43 -4.46
CA ARG A 42 -19.07 -16.75 -4.19
C ARG A 42 -17.83 -17.03 -5.04
N VAL A 43 -17.86 -16.69 -6.32
CA VAL A 43 -16.70 -16.83 -7.22
C VAL A 43 -15.54 -15.93 -6.76
N LEU A 44 -15.85 -14.70 -6.35
CA LEU A 44 -14.87 -13.77 -5.81
C LEU A 44 -14.28 -14.28 -4.48
N GLU A 45 -15.11 -14.81 -3.58
CA GLU A 45 -14.68 -15.39 -2.30
C GLU A 45 -13.74 -16.60 -2.49
N ASN A 46 -14.06 -17.49 -3.44
CA ASN A 46 -13.20 -18.62 -3.82
C ASN A 46 -11.87 -18.20 -4.47
N GLN A 47 -11.80 -17.03 -5.11
CA GLN A 47 -10.55 -16.44 -5.61
C GLN A 47 -9.77 -15.66 -4.53
N MET A 48 -10.44 -15.25 -3.44
CA MET A 48 -9.89 -14.38 -2.40
C MET A 48 -9.25 -15.11 -1.24
N MET A 49 -9.60 -16.38 -1.02
CA MET A 49 -8.99 -17.23 -0.01
C MET A 49 -7.52 -17.50 -0.39
N PRO A 50 -6.54 -17.10 0.44
CA PRO A 50 -5.16 -17.52 0.24
C PRO A 50 -5.14 -19.05 0.23
N ASN A 51 -4.50 -19.64 -0.77
CA ASN A 51 -4.23 -21.08 -0.74
C ASN A 51 -3.48 -21.39 0.58
N ASP A 52 -3.86 -22.44 1.31
CA ASP A 52 -3.26 -22.78 2.64
C ASP A 52 -1.71 -22.86 2.57
N SER A 53 -1.18 -23.18 1.40
CA SER A 53 0.26 -23.17 1.09
C SER A 53 0.92 -21.79 1.23
N ILE A 54 0.22 -20.68 0.97
CA ILE A 54 0.77 -19.31 1.06
C ILE A 54 0.94 -18.88 2.52
N LEU A 55 0.07 -19.32 3.43
CA LEU A 55 0.10 -18.95 4.85
C LEU A 55 1.38 -19.44 5.56
N HIS A 56 1.97 -20.54 5.09
CA HIS A 56 3.24 -21.07 5.60
C HIS A 56 4.44 -20.78 4.69
N CYS A 57 4.23 -20.07 3.59
CA CYS A 57 5.28 -19.77 2.61
C CYS A 57 6.12 -18.56 3.02
N ASN A 58 7.43 -18.75 3.10
CA ASN A 58 8.34 -17.62 3.26
C ASN A 58 8.51 -16.86 1.94
N LEU A 59 7.70 -15.80 1.76
CA LEU A 59 7.70 -14.97 0.55
C LEU A 59 9.03 -14.26 0.27
N PHE A 60 9.93 -14.16 1.25
CA PHE A 60 11.20 -13.43 1.14
C PHE A 60 12.40 -14.35 0.88
N SER A 61 12.19 -15.67 0.85
CA SER A 61 13.22 -16.67 0.54
C SER A 61 12.92 -17.31 -0.81
N GLY A 62 13.81 -17.10 -1.78
CA GLY A 62 13.54 -17.48 -3.15
C GLY A 62 14.66 -17.08 -4.10
N LYS A 63 14.32 -17.00 -5.38
CA LYS A 63 15.24 -16.62 -6.45
C LYS A 63 14.53 -15.79 -7.52
N TRP A 64 15.31 -14.95 -8.20
CA TRP A 64 14.87 -14.32 -9.43
C TRP A 64 14.84 -15.34 -10.58
N VAL A 65 13.72 -15.40 -11.27
CA VAL A 65 13.49 -16.26 -12.44
C VAL A 65 13.20 -15.36 -13.63
N TYR A 66 13.84 -15.63 -14.75
CA TYR A 66 13.59 -14.92 -15.99
C TYR A 66 12.31 -15.46 -16.65
N ASP A 67 11.37 -14.57 -16.94
CA ASP A 67 10.08 -14.86 -17.54
C ASP A 67 9.77 -13.79 -18.58
N ASN A 68 9.98 -14.13 -19.84
CA ASN A 68 9.69 -13.26 -20.98
C ASN A 68 8.27 -13.46 -21.54
N ILE A 69 7.47 -14.35 -20.96
CA ILE A 69 6.13 -14.69 -21.42
C ILE A 69 5.10 -13.89 -20.63
N SER A 70 5.24 -13.85 -19.30
CA SER A 70 4.25 -13.22 -18.40
C SER A 70 4.67 -11.88 -17.82
N TYR A 71 5.94 -11.46 -18.00
CA TYR A 71 6.45 -10.18 -17.50
C TYR A 71 6.93 -9.24 -18.63
N PRO A 72 6.85 -7.91 -18.42
CA PRO A 72 6.39 -7.25 -17.19
C PRO A 72 4.88 -7.29 -17.00
N SER A 73 4.42 -7.20 -15.74
CA SER A 73 2.98 -7.17 -15.40
C SER A 73 2.24 -5.95 -15.94
N TYR A 74 2.97 -4.89 -16.30
CA TYR A 74 2.48 -3.73 -17.05
C TYR A 74 3.63 -3.11 -17.85
N LYS A 75 3.33 -2.42 -18.94
CA LYS A 75 4.33 -1.65 -19.69
C LYS A 75 4.43 -0.25 -19.11
N GLY A 76 5.63 0.17 -18.72
CA GLY A 76 5.85 1.48 -18.10
C GLY A 76 5.40 2.65 -18.97
N ASN A 77 5.61 2.56 -20.29
CA ASN A 77 5.19 3.56 -21.28
C ASN A 77 3.66 3.63 -21.51
N GLN A 78 2.88 2.67 -21.00
CA GLN A 78 1.41 2.64 -21.10
C GLN A 78 0.71 3.12 -19.82
N CYS A 79 1.43 3.27 -18.71
CA CYS A 79 0.88 3.84 -17.49
C CYS A 79 0.84 5.36 -17.61
N SER A 80 -0.36 5.95 -17.67
CA SER A 80 -0.53 7.40 -17.81
C SER A 80 -0.15 8.15 -16.53
N LEU A 81 -0.12 7.45 -15.40
CA LEU A 81 0.20 7.99 -14.08
C LEU A 81 1.70 7.91 -13.77
N MET A 82 2.50 7.27 -14.63
CA MET A 82 3.93 7.07 -14.42
C MET A 82 4.67 8.40 -14.29
N GLU A 83 5.43 8.54 -13.21
CA GLU A 83 6.25 9.71 -12.99
C GLU A 83 7.57 9.65 -13.76
N GLU A 84 8.10 10.84 -14.05
CA GLU A 84 9.29 11.00 -14.88
C GLU A 84 10.52 10.31 -14.29
N ASP A 85 10.71 10.43 -12.98
CA ASP A 85 11.83 9.80 -12.23
C ASP A 85 11.87 8.27 -12.38
N PHE A 86 10.73 7.64 -12.70
CA PHE A 86 10.60 6.18 -12.82
C PHE A 86 10.46 5.69 -14.26
N ALA A 87 10.32 6.60 -15.24
CA ALA A 87 10.01 6.28 -16.63
C ALA A 87 11.27 6.00 -17.49
N CYS A 88 12.11 5.04 -17.09
CA CYS A 88 13.43 4.80 -17.73
C CYS A 88 13.38 4.64 -19.27
N GLU A 89 12.36 3.94 -19.80
CA GLU A 89 12.20 3.73 -21.25
C GLU A 89 11.90 5.04 -21.98
N LYS A 90 11.02 5.88 -21.42
CA LYS A 90 10.70 7.22 -21.94
C LYS A 90 11.98 8.08 -22.05
N TYR A 91 12.89 7.94 -21.08
CA TYR A 91 14.17 8.66 -21.03
C TYR A 91 15.35 7.92 -21.68
N GLY A 92 15.07 6.99 -22.60
CA GLY A 92 16.07 6.48 -23.54
C GLY A 92 16.78 5.19 -23.13
N ARG A 93 16.39 4.54 -22.02
CA ARG A 93 16.92 3.21 -21.70
C ARG A 93 16.43 2.18 -22.70
N LYS A 94 17.37 1.54 -23.42
CA LYS A 94 17.07 0.55 -24.49
C LYS A 94 17.11 -0.90 -24.02
N ASP A 95 17.86 -1.21 -22.97
CA ASP A 95 17.93 -2.56 -22.41
C ASP A 95 16.70 -2.83 -21.53
N LEU A 96 15.71 -3.54 -22.06
CA LEU A 96 14.43 -3.80 -21.35
C LEU A 96 14.37 -5.17 -20.66
N ASN A 97 15.42 -5.98 -20.75
CA ASN A 97 15.42 -7.34 -20.16
C ASN A 97 15.33 -7.34 -18.63
N TYR A 98 15.63 -6.22 -17.95
CA TYR A 98 15.43 -6.10 -16.50
C TYR A 98 13.95 -6.21 -16.08
N GLN A 99 13.02 -5.88 -16.99
CA GLN A 99 11.58 -5.94 -16.75
C GLN A 99 11.01 -7.37 -16.78
N LYS A 100 11.79 -8.34 -17.25
CA LYS A 100 11.39 -9.74 -17.47
C LYS A 100 11.79 -10.66 -16.32
N TRP A 101 12.11 -10.10 -15.17
CA TRP A 101 12.48 -10.87 -13.98
C TRP A 101 11.31 -10.90 -13.00
N ARG A 102 11.00 -12.10 -12.50
CA ARG A 102 10.01 -12.32 -11.45
C ARG A 102 10.63 -12.98 -10.24
N TRP A 103 10.13 -12.65 -9.06
CA TRP A 103 10.54 -13.32 -7.84
C TRP A 103 9.77 -14.64 -7.69
N GLN A 104 10.47 -15.72 -7.37
CA GLN A 104 9.91 -17.04 -7.09
C GLN A 104 10.31 -17.48 -5.67
N PRO A 105 9.36 -17.48 -4.71
CA PRO A 105 9.58 -18.11 -3.41
C PRO A 105 9.91 -19.59 -3.55
N ASN A 106 10.68 -20.14 -2.60
CA ASN A 106 11.08 -21.56 -2.65
C ASN A 106 9.90 -22.50 -2.36
N ASP A 107 9.00 -22.08 -1.47
CA ASP A 107 8.01 -22.98 -0.87
C ASP A 107 6.60 -22.82 -1.48
N CYS A 108 6.40 -21.85 -2.37
CA CYS A 108 5.13 -21.59 -3.03
C CYS A 108 5.27 -20.78 -4.31
N ASP A 109 4.20 -20.79 -5.10
CA ASP A 109 4.03 -19.89 -6.24
C ASP A 109 3.24 -18.63 -5.84
N LEU A 110 3.73 -17.47 -6.28
CA LEU A 110 2.98 -16.23 -6.15
C LEU A 110 1.81 -16.23 -7.13
N PRO A 111 0.58 -15.91 -6.69
CA PRO A 111 -0.53 -15.76 -7.61
C PRO A 111 -0.25 -14.62 -8.58
N ARG A 112 -0.74 -14.74 -9.81
CA ARG A 112 -0.70 -13.63 -10.77
C ARG A 112 -1.47 -12.44 -10.21
N PHE A 113 -0.94 -11.25 -10.44
CA PHE A 113 -1.59 -10.02 -10.02
C PHE A 113 -2.97 -9.91 -10.69
N ASN A 114 -4.00 -9.62 -9.88
CA ASN A 114 -5.35 -9.38 -10.33
C ASN A 114 -5.84 -8.07 -9.70
N ALA A 115 -5.95 -7.01 -10.51
CA ALA A 115 -6.34 -5.68 -10.04
C ALA A 115 -7.76 -5.65 -9.46
N THR A 116 -8.71 -6.37 -10.08
CA THR A 116 -10.09 -6.47 -9.60
C THR A 116 -10.13 -7.11 -8.23
N ALA A 117 -9.43 -8.23 -8.03
CA ALA A 117 -9.37 -8.88 -6.72
C ALA A 117 -8.74 -7.99 -5.65
N LEU A 118 -7.67 -7.24 -5.98
CA LEU A 118 -7.08 -6.25 -5.06
C LEU A 118 -8.09 -5.16 -4.70
N LEU A 119 -8.76 -4.58 -5.69
CA LEU A 119 -9.68 -3.47 -5.46
C LEU A 119 -10.97 -3.87 -4.76
N GLU A 120 -11.45 -5.09 -4.97
CA GLU A 120 -12.53 -5.66 -4.15
C GLU A 120 -12.09 -5.80 -2.68
N LYS A 121 -10.85 -6.21 -2.42
CA LYS A 121 -10.30 -6.22 -1.04
C LYS A 121 -10.19 -4.82 -0.45
N LEU A 122 -9.97 -3.80 -1.29
CA LEU A 122 -9.90 -2.39 -0.94
C LEU A 122 -11.25 -1.65 -1.05
N ARG A 123 -12.35 -2.35 -1.35
CA ARG A 123 -13.65 -1.69 -1.55
C ARG A 123 -14.08 -0.96 -0.27
N GLY A 124 -14.34 0.34 -0.38
CA GLY A 124 -14.66 1.20 0.76
C GLY A 124 -13.53 1.43 1.76
N LYS A 125 -12.28 1.11 1.40
CA LYS A 125 -11.11 1.21 2.28
C LYS A 125 -10.07 2.20 1.79
N LYS A 126 -9.21 2.62 2.71
CA LYS A 126 -8.04 3.46 2.47
C LYS A 126 -6.75 2.67 2.72
N LEU A 127 -5.89 2.60 1.70
CA LEU A 127 -4.52 2.12 1.81
C LEU A 127 -3.57 3.32 1.71
N THR A 128 -2.65 3.46 2.67
CA THR A 128 -1.69 4.56 2.70
C THR A 128 -0.25 4.05 2.76
N PHE A 129 0.56 4.48 1.81
CA PHE A 129 2.02 4.41 1.85
C PHE A 129 2.54 5.67 2.56
N ALA A 130 3.37 5.51 3.59
CA ALA A 130 3.95 6.62 4.34
C ALA A 130 5.46 6.44 4.51
N GLY A 131 6.25 7.27 3.84
CA GLY A 131 7.69 7.11 3.87
C GLY A 131 8.45 8.02 2.94
N ASP A 132 9.59 7.52 2.45
CA ASP A 132 10.51 8.22 1.55
C ASP A 132 10.20 7.99 0.07
N SER A 133 11.10 8.44 -0.81
CA SER A 133 10.97 8.35 -2.28
C SER A 133 10.87 6.92 -2.80
N LEU A 134 11.39 5.91 -2.09
CA LEU A 134 11.27 4.52 -2.50
C LEU A 134 9.87 3.97 -2.23
N ASN A 135 9.26 4.38 -1.13
CA ASN A 135 7.86 4.06 -0.85
C ASN A 135 6.92 4.71 -1.87
N ARG A 136 7.24 5.94 -2.30
CA ARG A 136 6.58 6.60 -3.43
C ARG A 136 6.70 5.80 -4.72
N ASN A 137 7.88 5.22 -4.96
CA ASN A 137 8.10 4.35 -6.12
C ASN A 137 7.25 3.06 -6.04
N GLN A 138 7.12 2.46 -4.86
CA GLN A 138 6.24 1.31 -4.63
C GLN A 138 4.76 1.66 -4.84
N PHE A 139 4.30 2.79 -4.29
CA PHE A 139 2.97 3.33 -4.54
C PHE A 139 2.70 3.49 -6.04
N MET A 140 3.64 4.11 -6.76
CA MET A 140 3.49 4.35 -8.20
C MET A 140 3.43 3.04 -8.99
N SER A 141 4.25 2.05 -8.62
CA SER A 141 4.17 0.72 -9.23
C SER A 141 2.80 0.07 -9.03
N MET A 142 2.22 0.16 -7.82
CA MET A 142 0.91 -0.40 -7.53
C MET A 142 -0.21 0.31 -8.32
N VAL A 143 -0.16 1.63 -8.40
CA VAL A 143 -1.14 2.41 -9.16
C VAL A 143 -1.06 2.10 -10.67
N CYS A 144 0.14 1.93 -11.23
CA CYS A 144 0.32 1.51 -12.61
C CYS A 144 -0.16 0.07 -12.88
N LEU A 145 0.07 -0.86 -11.94
CA LEU A 145 -0.46 -2.23 -12.02
C LEU A 145 -2.00 -2.20 -12.10
N ILE A 146 -2.63 -1.40 -11.25
CA ILE A 146 -4.09 -1.22 -11.23
C ILE A 146 -4.56 -0.59 -12.54
N GLU A 147 -3.98 0.55 -12.92
CA GLU A 147 -4.36 1.28 -14.14
C GLU A 147 -4.25 0.43 -15.40
N SER A 148 -3.19 -0.35 -15.55
CA SER A 148 -2.98 -1.20 -16.72
C SER A 148 -4.05 -2.29 -16.89
N SER A 149 -4.74 -2.62 -15.80
CA SER A 149 -5.83 -3.60 -15.77
C SER A 149 -7.22 -2.95 -15.83
N PHE A 150 -7.31 -1.61 -15.85
CA PHE A 150 -8.59 -0.89 -15.88
C PHE A 150 -9.15 -0.82 -17.30
N PRO A 151 -10.45 -1.09 -17.48
CA PRO A 151 -11.17 -0.63 -18.65
C PRO A 151 -11.03 0.89 -18.79
N PRO A 152 -10.91 1.43 -20.02
CA PRO A 152 -10.85 2.89 -20.25
C PRO A 152 -12.05 3.66 -19.67
N SER A 153 -13.19 2.98 -19.48
CA SER A 153 -14.43 3.54 -18.92
C SER A 153 -14.46 3.62 -17.40
N SER A 154 -13.52 2.99 -16.69
CA SER A 154 -13.51 2.99 -15.22
C SER A 154 -13.15 4.37 -14.67
N PHE A 155 -13.97 4.85 -13.74
CA PHE A 155 -13.79 6.17 -13.14
C PHE A 155 -12.65 6.14 -12.12
N LYS A 156 -11.55 6.82 -12.46
CA LYS A 156 -10.38 7.00 -11.62
C LYS A 156 -9.96 8.46 -11.57
N SER A 157 -9.29 8.86 -10.49
CA SER A 157 -8.69 10.18 -10.38
C SER A 157 -7.38 10.15 -9.61
N LEU A 158 -6.47 11.05 -9.96
CA LEU A 158 -5.23 11.31 -9.25
C LEU A 158 -5.27 12.74 -8.70
N ILE A 159 -5.13 12.89 -7.40
CA ILE A 159 -5.23 14.16 -6.69
C ILE A 159 -3.90 14.44 -6.00
N PHE A 160 -3.28 15.57 -6.35
CA PHE A 160 -2.08 16.05 -5.69
C PHE A 160 -2.45 17.00 -4.56
N LYS A 161 -1.89 16.75 -3.39
CA LYS A 161 -1.89 17.65 -2.23
C LYS A 161 -0.44 17.93 -1.85
N GLU A 162 -0.23 18.95 -1.03
CA GLU A 162 1.08 19.41 -0.58
C GLU A 162 2.08 18.28 -0.25
N ASN A 163 1.66 17.31 0.56
CA ASN A 163 2.47 16.16 0.99
C ASN A 163 1.81 14.80 0.68
N SER A 164 0.78 14.77 -0.16
CA SER A 164 0.11 13.52 -0.52
C SER A 164 -0.17 13.41 -2.01
N ILE A 165 -0.11 12.17 -2.52
CA ILE A 165 -0.62 11.82 -3.85
C ILE A 165 -1.72 10.77 -3.63
N ILE A 166 -2.94 11.06 -4.09
CA ILE A 166 -4.11 10.24 -3.81
C ILE A 166 -4.67 9.70 -5.12
N PHE A 167 -4.65 8.39 -5.28
CA PHE A 167 -5.35 7.67 -6.33
C PHE A 167 -6.70 7.19 -5.81
N LYS A 168 -7.79 7.53 -6.51
CA LYS A 168 -9.14 7.04 -6.21
C LYS A 168 -9.65 6.16 -7.33
N ALA A 169 -10.07 4.94 -6.98
CA ALA A 169 -10.85 4.06 -7.85
C ALA A 169 -12.33 4.18 -7.45
N THR A 170 -13.07 5.03 -8.17
CA THR A 170 -14.43 5.45 -7.79
C THR A 170 -15.41 4.28 -7.79
N ASP A 171 -15.32 3.37 -8.76
CA ASP A 171 -16.19 2.19 -8.88
C ASP A 171 -16.09 1.24 -7.67
N TYR A 172 -14.97 1.32 -6.93
CA TYR A 172 -14.70 0.54 -5.73
C TYR A 172 -14.83 1.35 -4.44
N ASN A 173 -15.04 2.66 -4.54
CA ASN A 173 -14.88 3.58 -3.40
C ASN A 173 -13.56 3.32 -2.65
N ALA A 174 -12.49 3.00 -3.39
CA ALA A 174 -11.19 2.63 -2.84
C ALA A 174 -10.21 3.81 -2.98
N THR A 175 -9.46 4.07 -1.92
CA THR A 175 -8.44 5.13 -1.89
C THR A 175 -7.07 4.54 -1.66
N ILE A 176 -6.12 4.88 -2.51
CA ILE A 176 -4.71 4.53 -2.38
C ILE A 176 -3.94 5.85 -2.29
N GLU A 177 -3.25 6.09 -1.18
CA GLU A 177 -2.54 7.34 -0.91
C GLU A 177 -1.05 7.08 -0.71
N PHE A 178 -0.21 7.95 -1.23
CA PHE A 178 1.15 8.15 -0.76
C PHE A 178 1.22 9.42 0.08
N TYR A 179 1.86 9.34 1.25
CA TYR A 179 2.11 10.45 2.16
C TYR A 179 3.61 10.62 2.41
N TRP A 180 4.12 11.83 2.17
CA TRP A 180 5.52 12.17 2.35
C TRP A 180 5.89 12.30 3.83
N SER A 181 6.72 11.38 4.31
CA SER A 181 7.27 11.40 5.67
C SER A 181 8.60 10.62 5.69
N PRO A 182 9.66 11.15 5.05
CA PRO A 182 10.85 10.36 4.71
C PRO A 182 11.62 9.84 5.94
N LEU A 183 11.49 10.51 7.09
CA LEU A 183 12.08 10.09 8.36
C LEU A 183 11.04 9.58 9.36
N LEU A 184 9.77 9.46 8.96
CA LEU A 184 8.56 9.14 9.75
C LEU A 184 8.24 10.13 10.88
N VAL A 185 9.25 10.57 11.62
CA VAL A 185 9.19 11.68 12.58
C VAL A 185 9.37 13.02 11.88
N GLU A 186 8.96 14.09 12.55
CA GLU A 186 9.01 15.46 12.03
C GLU A 186 10.44 15.88 11.70
N SER A 187 10.61 16.52 10.53
CA SER A 187 11.90 16.93 10.02
C SER A 187 11.82 18.23 9.23
N ASN A 188 12.99 18.84 8.98
CA ASN A 188 13.10 19.97 8.05
C ASN A 188 13.00 19.55 6.57
N CYS A 189 12.69 18.28 6.29
CA CYS A 189 12.56 17.76 4.95
C CYS A 189 11.14 17.23 4.67
N ASP A 190 10.16 17.64 5.48
CA ASP A 190 8.78 17.16 5.43
C ASP A 190 7.94 17.76 4.30
N TYR A 191 8.51 18.62 3.45
CA TYR A 191 7.77 19.26 2.36
C TYR A 191 8.18 18.65 1.04
N MET A 192 7.28 17.90 0.40
CA MET A 192 7.56 17.09 -0.79
C MET A 192 8.18 17.91 -1.94
N ALA A 193 7.82 19.18 -2.12
CA ALA A 193 8.37 20.00 -3.21
C ALA A 193 9.71 20.69 -2.87
N SER A 194 10.18 20.68 -1.62
CA SER A 194 11.45 21.32 -1.18
C SER A 194 12.19 20.51 -0.12
N HIS A 195 12.26 19.19 -0.34
CA HIS A 195 12.82 18.22 0.61
C HIS A 195 14.36 18.03 0.49
N GLY A 196 14.99 18.68 -0.49
CA GLY A 196 16.41 18.59 -0.85
C GLY A 196 17.36 19.36 0.07
N VAL A 197 17.22 19.20 1.39
CA VAL A 197 18.03 19.92 2.37
C VAL A 197 19.34 19.18 2.67
N ARG A 198 20.47 19.90 2.66
CA ARG A 198 21.81 19.34 2.94
C ARG A 198 21.96 18.96 4.42
N ASP A 199 21.66 19.90 5.32
CA ASP A 199 21.70 19.69 6.75
C ASP A 199 20.34 19.18 7.24
N ARG A 200 20.16 17.86 7.20
CA ARG A 200 18.89 17.25 7.66
C ARG A 200 18.79 17.30 9.19
N ILE A 201 17.63 17.74 9.65
CA ILE A 201 17.27 17.88 11.06
C ILE A 201 16.02 17.04 11.30
N PHE A 202 16.03 16.20 12.33
CA PHE A 202 14.89 15.37 12.72
C PHE A 202 14.59 15.53 14.21
N ARG A 203 13.31 15.40 14.56
CA ARG A 203 12.78 15.56 15.93
C ARG A 203 12.33 14.19 16.44
N VAL A 204 13.14 13.56 17.29
CA VAL A 204 12.89 12.16 17.70
C VAL A 204 11.52 11.97 18.36
N HIS A 205 11.06 12.91 19.17
CA HIS A 205 9.78 12.79 19.91
C HIS A 205 8.60 13.53 19.25
N ALA A 206 8.66 13.77 17.94
CA ALA A 206 7.57 14.46 17.24
C ALA A 206 7.12 13.65 16.03
N ILE A 207 5.92 13.09 16.11
CA ILE A 207 5.33 12.26 15.04
C ILE A 207 3.86 12.61 14.77
N GLU A 208 3.19 13.23 15.73
CA GLU A 208 1.77 13.61 15.75
C GLU A 208 1.34 14.32 14.46
N LYS A 209 2.20 15.23 13.98
CA LYS A 209 1.99 16.02 12.74
C LYS A 209 1.79 15.12 11.52
N HIS A 210 2.55 14.03 11.44
CA HIS A 210 2.48 13.03 10.38
C HIS A 210 1.38 12.01 10.67
N ALA A 211 1.34 11.47 11.88
CA ALA A 211 0.41 10.43 12.29
C ALA A 211 -1.05 10.75 11.96
N ARG A 212 -1.50 11.97 12.29
CA ARG A 212 -2.86 12.44 11.99
C ARG A 212 -3.29 12.36 10.52
N LYS A 213 -2.35 12.16 9.58
CA LYS A 213 -2.62 12.06 8.14
C LYS A 213 -2.90 10.64 7.67
N TRP A 214 -2.41 9.64 8.40
CA TRP A 214 -2.45 8.24 7.99
C TRP A 214 -3.12 7.31 9.02
N THR A 215 -3.40 7.78 10.25
CA THR A 215 -4.08 6.99 11.30
C THR A 215 -5.48 6.50 10.93
N ASP A 216 -6.14 7.11 9.94
CA ASP A 216 -7.47 6.71 9.46
C ASP A 216 -7.44 5.58 8.42
N ALA A 217 -6.26 5.17 7.95
CA ALA A 217 -6.13 4.14 6.94
C ALA A 217 -6.46 2.73 7.47
N ASP A 218 -7.02 1.89 6.61
CA ASP A 218 -7.30 0.47 6.90
C ASP A 218 -6.08 -0.41 6.60
N ILE A 219 -5.18 0.06 5.73
CA ILE A 219 -3.89 -0.57 5.45
C ILE A 219 -2.81 0.50 5.42
N LEU A 220 -1.73 0.29 6.16
CA LEU A 220 -0.57 1.17 6.21
C LEU A 220 0.67 0.43 5.73
N VAL A 221 1.43 1.07 4.83
CA VAL A 221 2.70 0.57 4.33
C VAL A 221 3.77 1.63 4.58
N PHE A 222 4.62 1.40 5.56
CA PHE A 222 5.69 2.33 5.92
C PHE A 222 7.00 2.01 5.21
N ASP A 223 7.86 3.02 5.11
CA ASP A 223 9.27 2.86 4.73
C ASP A 223 10.07 4.05 5.26
N SER A 224 11.29 3.77 5.66
CA SER A 224 12.27 4.83 5.92
C SER A 224 13.63 4.19 6.02
N TYR A 225 14.55 4.50 5.10
CA TYR A 225 15.95 4.11 5.29
C TYR A 225 16.96 4.95 4.53
N MET A 226 16.71 5.24 3.25
CA MET A 226 17.73 5.81 2.37
C MET A 226 18.29 7.14 2.87
N TRP A 227 17.44 7.90 3.56
CA TRP A 227 17.75 9.22 4.06
C TRP A 227 18.62 9.21 5.32
N TRP A 228 18.66 8.08 6.03
CA TRP A 228 19.50 7.86 7.20
C TRP A 228 20.95 7.54 6.81
N LEU A 229 21.23 7.27 5.53
CA LEU A 229 22.58 6.92 5.07
C LEU A 229 23.59 8.07 5.21
N LEU A 230 23.13 9.32 5.43
CA LEU A 230 24.00 10.46 5.68
C LEU A 230 24.97 10.21 6.84
N PRO A 231 26.24 10.65 6.71
CA PRO A 231 27.25 10.41 7.74
C PRO A 231 26.89 11.05 9.08
N LYS A 232 26.17 12.18 9.05
CA LYS A 232 25.71 12.91 10.22
C LYS A 232 24.39 13.62 9.93
N MET A 233 23.58 13.81 10.96
CA MET A 233 22.34 14.60 10.94
C MET A 233 22.21 15.33 12.27
N LYS A 234 21.42 16.39 12.32
CA LYS A 234 21.12 17.11 13.57
C LYS A 234 19.84 16.54 14.20
N LEU A 235 19.94 16.16 15.47
CA LEU A 235 18.81 15.89 16.34
C LEU A 235 18.35 17.19 16.97
N LEU A 236 17.04 17.46 16.94
CA LEU A 236 16.40 18.61 17.56
C LEU A 236 15.56 18.18 18.76
N TRP A 237 15.85 18.75 19.94
CA TRP A 237 14.93 18.78 21.09
C TRP A 237 14.21 20.13 21.15
N GLY A 238 12.90 20.09 21.40
CA GLY A 238 12.03 21.27 21.27
C GLY A 238 11.43 21.35 19.87
N SER A 239 11.10 22.56 19.43
CA SER A 239 10.41 22.84 18.16
C SER A 239 11.25 23.74 17.26
N PHE A 240 11.03 23.65 15.94
CA PHE A 240 11.68 24.55 14.99
C PHE A 240 11.36 26.01 15.31
N GLY A 241 12.39 26.88 15.31
CA GLY A 241 12.23 28.32 15.54
C GLY A 241 12.09 28.75 17.01
N ASN A 242 12.14 27.82 17.97
CA ASN A 242 12.12 28.15 19.40
C ASN A 242 13.53 28.57 19.88
N SER A 243 13.62 29.59 20.75
CA SER A 243 14.89 30.05 21.35
C SER A 243 15.57 28.98 22.19
N ASP A 244 14.79 28.11 22.83
CA ASP A 244 15.28 27.08 23.74
C ASP A 244 15.55 25.75 23.02
N ALA A 245 15.50 25.75 21.69
CA ALA A 245 15.74 24.57 20.86
C ALA A 245 17.20 24.11 20.95
N ILE A 246 17.41 22.83 21.26
CA ILE A 246 18.75 22.24 21.34
C ILE A 246 19.00 21.39 20.10
N TYR A 247 20.04 21.75 19.36
CA TYR A 247 20.51 21.01 18.19
C TYR A 247 21.78 20.24 18.53
N LYS A 248 21.79 18.93 18.27
CA LYS A 248 22.99 18.10 18.43
C LYS A 248 23.26 17.31 17.17
N GLU A 249 24.48 17.44 16.65
CA GLU A 249 24.93 16.60 15.55
C GLU A 249 25.19 15.17 16.06
N VAL A 250 24.63 14.19 15.36
CA VAL A 250 24.80 12.77 15.68
C VAL A 250 25.32 12.05 14.44
N GLY A 251 26.52 11.48 14.54
CA GLY A 251 27.13 10.69 13.46
C GLY A 251 26.66 9.23 13.42
N MET A 252 26.22 8.68 14.56
CA MET A 252 25.83 7.27 14.69
C MET A 252 24.55 6.96 13.91
N ARG A 253 24.68 6.49 12.66
CA ARG A 253 23.56 6.17 11.75
C ARG A 253 22.50 5.29 12.41
N HIS A 254 22.91 4.14 12.90
CA HIS A 254 21.98 3.14 13.46
C HIS A 254 21.26 3.69 14.69
N ARG A 255 21.95 4.46 15.53
CA ARG A 255 21.34 5.07 16.72
C ARG A 255 20.29 6.12 16.37
N ARG A 256 20.55 6.96 15.36
CA ARG A 256 19.57 7.96 14.89
C ARG A 256 18.31 7.29 14.33
N TYR A 257 18.51 6.25 13.53
CA TYR A 257 17.43 5.47 12.94
C TYR A 257 16.59 4.76 14.00
N GLU A 258 17.24 4.12 14.96
CA GLU A 258 16.60 3.46 16.10
C GLU A 258 15.75 4.42 16.93
N MET A 259 16.28 5.61 17.24
CA MET A 259 15.52 6.62 17.99
C MET A 259 14.20 6.99 17.31
N ALA A 260 14.23 7.23 15.99
CA ALA A 260 13.03 7.58 15.23
C ALA A 260 12.07 6.39 15.10
N LEU A 261 12.59 5.18 14.86
CA LEU A 261 11.76 3.98 14.79
C LEU A 261 11.09 3.65 16.12
N ASN A 262 11.76 3.85 17.26
CA ASN A 262 11.14 3.64 18.57
C ASN A 262 9.95 4.58 18.76
N THR A 263 10.09 5.87 18.44
CA THR A 263 8.95 6.80 18.52
C THR A 263 7.83 6.42 17.56
N TRP A 264 8.16 5.94 16.36
CA TRP A 264 7.17 5.44 15.42
C TRP A 264 6.45 4.18 15.93
N SER A 265 7.17 3.19 16.46
CA SER A 265 6.58 1.96 16.97
C SER A 265 5.73 2.21 18.21
N ASP A 266 6.23 3.03 19.15
CA ASP A 266 5.50 3.40 20.36
C ASP A 266 4.19 4.10 19.98
N TRP A 267 4.23 5.04 19.01
CA TRP A 267 3.02 5.71 18.55
C TRP A 267 1.99 4.72 18.00
N LEU A 268 2.42 3.77 17.16
CA LEU A 268 1.54 2.77 16.56
C LEU A 268 0.88 1.87 17.59
N GLU A 269 1.63 1.45 18.61
CA GLU A 269 1.13 0.58 19.69
C GLU A 269 -0.06 1.22 20.42
N PHE A 270 0.00 2.52 20.69
CA PHE A 270 -1.04 3.22 21.45
C PHE A 270 -2.17 3.81 20.60
N HIS A 271 -1.91 4.15 19.33
CA HIS A 271 -2.85 4.97 18.54
C HIS A 271 -3.45 4.25 17.33
N VAL A 272 -2.95 3.07 16.95
CA VAL A 272 -3.49 2.33 15.80
C VAL A 272 -4.19 1.07 16.24
N ASN A 273 -5.49 1.00 15.94
CA ASN A 273 -6.28 -0.20 16.20
C ASN A 273 -5.92 -1.32 15.21
N ARG A 274 -5.12 -2.28 15.67
CA ARG A 274 -4.67 -3.45 14.91
C ARG A 274 -5.79 -4.42 14.49
N THR A 275 -6.98 -4.35 15.10
CA THR A 275 -8.13 -5.17 14.66
C THR A 275 -8.72 -4.63 13.36
N ARG A 276 -8.66 -3.32 13.15
CA ARG A 276 -9.15 -2.63 11.95
C ARG A 276 -8.05 -2.43 10.92
N THR A 277 -6.87 -2.01 11.34
CA THR A 277 -5.80 -1.55 10.45
C THR A 277 -4.69 -2.60 10.32
N LYS A 278 -4.32 -2.95 9.09
CA LYS A 278 -3.17 -3.81 8.78
C LYS A 278 -1.92 -2.97 8.57
N LEU A 279 -0.80 -3.36 9.19
CA LEU A 279 0.48 -2.66 9.08
C LEU A 279 1.49 -3.49 8.29
N PHE A 280 2.24 -2.80 7.44
CA PHE A 280 3.39 -3.31 6.71
C PHE A 280 4.53 -2.31 6.83
N PHE A 281 5.76 -2.81 6.82
CA PHE A 281 6.97 -1.99 6.74
C PHE A 281 7.85 -2.54 5.62
N MET A 282 8.15 -1.70 4.62
CA MET A 282 9.09 -2.01 3.56
C MET A 282 10.50 -2.01 4.14
N SER A 283 11.17 -3.17 4.08
CA SER A 283 12.56 -3.27 4.52
C SER A 283 13.49 -2.44 3.63
N LEU A 284 14.71 -2.25 4.10
CA LEU A 284 15.81 -1.56 3.42
C LEU A 284 15.88 -1.87 1.92
N SER A 285 15.68 -0.86 1.07
CA SER A 285 15.97 -1.00 -0.36
C SER A 285 17.49 -0.85 -0.59
N PRO A 286 18.14 -1.78 -1.31
CA PRO A 286 19.57 -1.71 -1.56
C PRO A 286 19.89 -0.61 -2.59
N TYR A 287 20.94 0.18 -2.33
CA TYR A 287 21.52 1.08 -3.32
C TYR A 287 22.75 0.44 -3.98
N HIS A 288 22.92 0.64 -5.27
CA HIS A 288 24.02 0.09 -6.06
C HIS A 288 24.83 1.23 -6.67
N SER A 289 26.00 1.56 -6.09
CA SER A 289 26.94 2.52 -6.66
C SER A 289 28.19 1.83 -7.21
N VAL A 290 28.87 2.45 -8.18
CA VAL A 290 30.05 1.89 -8.87
C VAL A 290 31.16 1.44 -7.90
N TYR A 291 31.31 2.12 -6.77
CA TYR A 291 32.27 1.76 -5.72
C TYR A 291 31.94 0.45 -4.99
N VAL A 292 30.66 0.09 -4.85
CA VAL A 292 30.23 -1.18 -4.22
C VAL A 292 30.57 -2.38 -5.11
N TYR A 293 30.49 -2.22 -6.43
CA TYR A 293 30.86 -3.26 -7.39
C TYR A 293 32.36 -3.55 -7.40
N TYR A 294 33.21 -2.52 -7.35
CA TYR A 294 34.67 -2.68 -7.32
C TYR A 294 35.14 -3.47 -6.09
N PHE A 295 34.53 -3.22 -4.92
CA PHE A 295 34.87 -3.94 -3.69
C PHE A 295 34.50 -5.43 -3.73
N LEU A 296 33.44 -5.79 -4.45
CA LEU A 296 33.03 -7.19 -4.66
C LEU A 296 33.93 -7.90 -5.68
N LEU A 297 34.36 -7.21 -6.73
CA LEU A 297 35.28 -7.73 -7.75
C LEU A 297 36.71 -7.94 -7.19
N MET A 298 37.21 -7.01 -6.38
CA MET A 298 38.56 -7.10 -5.78
C MET A 298 38.70 -8.22 -4.73
N LYS A 299 37.59 -8.79 -4.23
CA LYS A 299 37.61 -9.96 -3.31
C LYS A 299 37.57 -11.33 -4.01
N GLY A 300 37.76 -11.39 -5.33
CA GLY A 300 38.00 -12.64 -6.05
C GLY A 300 36.86 -13.67 -6.01
N LYS A 301 35.61 -13.25 -5.74
CA LYS A 301 34.43 -14.13 -5.82
C LYS A 301 33.74 -13.99 -7.17
N THR A 302 34.36 -14.53 -8.21
CA THR A 302 33.69 -14.77 -9.49
C THR A 302 32.90 -16.09 -9.43
N ASN A 303 31.73 -16.09 -10.08
CA ASN A 303 30.84 -17.25 -10.30
C ASN A 303 30.02 -17.75 -9.10
N LYS A 304 29.26 -16.82 -8.49
CA LYS A 304 27.88 -16.98 -8.02
C LYS A 304 27.55 -15.70 -7.25
N ILE A 305 26.77 -14.81 -7.85
CA ILE A 305 26.22 -13.65 -7.12
C ILE A 305 25.21 -14.20 -6.12
N LYS A 306 25.68 -14.63 -4.95
CA LYS A 306 24.84 -14.67 -3.75
C LYS A 306 24.62 -13.22 -3.36
N ILE A 307 23.45 -12.69 -3.66
CA ILE A 307 22.96 -11.42 -3.11
C ILE A 307 22.92 -11.62 -1.60
N LYS A 308 24.01 -11.28 -0.90
CA LYS A 308 24.01 -11.20 0.55
C LYS A 308 23.43 -9.82 0.86
N ILE A 309 22.11 -9.76 1.01
CA ILE A 309 21.43 -8.62 1.61
C ILE A 309 22.12 -8.43 2.95
N GLN A 310 22.88 -7.35 3.10
CA GLN A 310 23.50 -6.99 4.36
C GLN A 310 22.39 -6.40 5.26
N GLY A 311 21.47 -7.27 5.66
CA GLY A 311 20.53 -7.00 6.73
C GLY A 311 21.32 -6.76 8.00
N LEU A 312 20.90 -5.74 8.76
CA LEU A 312 21.38 -5.45 10.10
C LEU A 312 21.57 -6.77 10.87
N HIS A 313 22.80 -7.04 11.29
CA HIS A 313 23.14 -8.19 12.12
C HIS A 313 22.65 -8.07 13.57
N ASP A 314 21.75 -7.13 13.86
CA ASP A 314 21.23 -6.88 15.19
C ASP A 314 19.89 -7.58 15.38
N ARG A 315 19.93 -8.80 15.92
CA ARG A 315 18.77 -9.67 16.16
C ARG A 315 17.70 -9.03 17.07
N LYS A 316 18.00 -7.91 17.73
CA LYS A 316 17.01 -7.15 18.53
C LYS A 316 16.08 -6.28 17.68
N MET A 317 16.55 -5.71 16.57
CA MET A 317 15.73 -4.83 15.72
C MET A 317 14.76 -5.58 14.82
N ALA A 318 15.15 -6.78 14.37
CA ALA A 318 14.29 -7.63 13.54
C ALA A 318 13.04 -8.15 14.29
N LYS A 319 13.04 -8.12 15.63
CA LYS A 319 11.92 -8.61 16.44
C LYS A 319 10.76 -7.61 16.54
N MET A 320 10.97 -6.33 16.24
CA MET A 320 9.90 -5.30 16.28
C MET A 320 9.11 -5.18 14.98
N LEU A 321 9.53 -5.84 13.89
CA LEU A 321 9.00 -5.58 12.55
C LEU A 321 8.07 -6.66 11.98
N VAL A 322 7.76 -7.72 12.73
CA VAL A 322 6.82 -8.77 12.30
C VAL A 322 6.07 -9.32 13.51
N GLU A 323 4.88 -8.76 13.76
CA GLU A 323 3.70 -9.40 14.39
C GLU A 323 2.44 -8.57 14.07
#